data_AF-A0A8C2QB03-F1
#
_entry.id   AF-A0A8C2QB03-F1
#
_cell.length_a   1.000
_cell.length_b   1.000
_cell.length_c   1.000
_cell.angle_alpha   90.00
_cell.angle_beta   90.00
_cell.angle_gamma   90.00
#
_symmetry.space_group_name_H-M   'P 1'
#
loop_
_entity.id
_entity.type
_entity.pdbx_description
1 polymer ?
#
loop_
_entity_poly.entity_id
_entity_poly.type
_entity_poly.pdbx_seq_one_letter_code
_entity_poly.pdbx_strand_id
1 'polypeptide(L)'
;MRCSTALAVGVATGRGAARSALDVLVCLCLISLAYSFNIDLQHPVVFRGPEATFFGYSVLEHVHDNTRWIVVGAPRANSSFSSSVQSPGAVYKCRIRNNPEQRCTEMDLGRGNKQRESCGKTCQGDRNDEWMGVSLARQDKPNGKILACAHRWKNVYYESEYILPHGYCSVIPATLQGKSQPLIPCYEDHKKTYGEEHGSCQAGIAGVFTEELVIMGAPGSYYWTGTVKVFNMTSNTHYNLNQDNLNPHRYSYLGYAVTAGHFSSPNTIDVAAGAPQDSGGGKVYIFRIEGTSLVKTFQASGKMMGSYFGSSLCAVDLNADGLSDLLVGAPMHSEIRDEGQVSVYLSSGNGVMEEVAILNGDNAYNAHFGECITSLGDIDDDGYQDVAIGAPKEDDYGGAVYIYHGDATGIVNKYSMRLSGRSINPTLQMFGQSISGNVDMDGNGYPDVALNLFAVACDRSRPVISVDVSIFLPVSINITVWQCHEGPQHLNCFNVTICMSFRGKHVPGHIGEQPWNYYYYFWAFCCLYVTLSHFSAYSLGKHVVDGHQDRDLPSLTPILRWKKGEKIAAKNEV
;
A
#
# COMPACT_ATOMS: atom_id res chain seq x y z
N MET A 1 -27.02 6.49 -20.00
CA MET A 1 -28.29 6.04 -19.39
C MET A 1 -29.01 5.15 -20.39
N ARG A 2 -29.25 3.88 -20.04
CA ARG A 2 -30.24 3.04 -20.74
C ARG A 2 -31.38 2.83 -19.75
N CYS A 3 -32.55 3.43 -19.98
CA CYS A 3 -33.79 3.01 -19.34
C CYS A 3 -34.62 2.34 -20.44
N SER A 4 -35.04 1.09 -20.22
CA SER A 4 -35.77 0.29 -21.21
C SER A 4 -37.02 -0.31 -20.59
N THR A 5 -38.15 -0.16 -21.27
CA THR A 5 -39.49 -0.62 -20.88
C THR A 5 -39.92 -1.84 -21.69
N ALA A 6 -40.27 -2.96 -21.03
CA ALA A 6 -40.93 -4.13 -21.63
C ALA A 6 -41.54 -5.06 -20.56
N LEU A 7 -42.62 -5.77 -20.92
CA LEU A 7 -43.49 -6.62 -20.09
C LEU A 7 -43.00 -8.09 -19.99
N ALA A 8 -43.00 -8.68 -18.78
CA ALA A 8 -43.01 -10.14 -18.58
C ALA A 8 -43.54 -10.55 -17.17
N VAL A 9 -44.20 -11.71 -17.11
CA VAL A 9 -45.04 -12.25 -16.04
C VAL A 9 -44.22 -13.05 -15.02
N GLY A 10 -44.41 -12.81 -13.71
CA GLY A 10 -43.83 -13.59 -12.62
C GLY A 10 -44.90 -14.37 -11.86
N VAL A 11 -44.80 -15.70 -11.87
CA VAL A 11 -45.73 -16.64 -11.22
C VAL A 11 -45.57 -16.57 -9.70
N ALA A 12 -46.63 -16.17 -8.99
CA ALA A 12 -46.77 -16.38 -7.55
C ALA A 12 -47.20 -17.83 -7.28
N THR A 13 -46.41 -18.59 -6.52
CA THR A 13 -46.75 -19.96 -6.12
C THR A 13 -47.86 -19.95 -5.08
N GLY A 14 -49.04 -20.48 -5.46
CA GLY A 14 -50.18 -20.70 -4.57
C GLY A 14 -49.98 -21.86 -3.59
N ARG A 15 -50.48 -21.67 -2.36
CA ARG A 15 -50.30 -22.50 -1.16
C ARG A 15 -50.80 -23.94 -1.28
N GLY A 16 -50.07 -24.88 -0.66
CA GLY A 16 -50.62 -26.20 -0.34
C GLY A 16 -49.66 -27.28 0.16
N ALA A 17 -48.71 -26.99 1.05
CA ALA A 17 -48.11 -28.02 1.92
C ALA A 17 -47.24 -27.36 2.97
N ALA A 18 -47.35 -27.82 4.22
CA ALA A 18 -46.34 -27.61 5.25
C ALA A 18 -45.00 -28.16 4.75
N ARG A 19 -44.18 -27.30 4.14
CA ARG A 19 -42.75 -27.56 3.95
C ARG A 19 -42.00 -26.45 4.67
N SER A 20 -41.11 -26.94 5.51
CA SER A 20 -40.41 -26.31 6.60
C SER A 20 -39.72 -25.01 6.23
N ALA A 21 -39.53 -24.17 7.25
CA ALA A 21 -38.65 -23.01 7.30
C ALA A 21 -37.18 -23.24 6.84
N LEU A 22 -36.85 -24.43 6.31
CA LEU A 22 -35.58 -24.77 5.68
C LEU A 22 -35.37 -24.05 4.33
N ASP A 23 -36.40 -23.91 3.49
CA ASP A 23 -36.21 -23.37 2.13
C ASP A 23 -36.00 -21.84 2.10
N VAL A 24 -36.54 -21.12 3.08
CA VAL A 24 -36.27 -19.67 3.27
C VAL A 24 -34.87 -19.45 3.89
N LEU A 25 -34.40 -20.40 4.72
CA LEU A 25 -33.02 -20.38 5.23
C LEU A 25 -32.01 -20.70 4.11
N VAL A 26 -32.35 -21.58 3.17
CA VAL A 26 -31.47 -21.96 2.05
C VAL A 26 -31.30 -20.83 1.02
N CYS A 27 -32.31 -19.98 0.79
CA CYS A 27 -32.15 -18.80 -0.07
C CYS A 27 -31.36 -17.65 0.58
N LEU A 28 -31.35 -17.54 1.91
CA LEU A 28 -30.48 -16.60 2.64
C LEU A 28 -29.02 -17.09 2.72
N CYS A 29 -28.78 -18.41 2.61
CA CYS A 29 -27.43 -18.99 2.59
C CYS A 29 -26.69 -18.90 1.24
N LEU A 30 -27.34 -18.42 0.16
CA LEU A 30 -26.74 -18.31 -1.18
C LEU A 30 -26.49 -16.88 -1.65
N ILE A 31 -26.67 -15.88 -0.77
CA ILE A 31 -25.96 -14.62 -0.94
C ILE A 31 -24.54 -14.90 -0.47
N SER A 32 -23.72 -15.48 -1.35
CA SER A 32 -22.29 -15.26 -1.21
C SER A 32 -22.14 -13.74 -1.25
N LEU A 33 -21.78 -13.15 -0.10
CA LEU A 33 -21.14 -11.85 -0.08
C LEU A 33 -19.91 -12.03 -0.98
N ALA A 34 -20.10 -11.75 -2.27
CA ALA A 34 -19.01 -11.65 -3.21
C ALA A 34 -18.28 -10.38 -2.78
N TYR A 35 -17.36 -10.57 -1.84
CA TYR A 35 -16.30 -9.66 -1.50
C TYR A 35 -15.48 -9.48 -2.78
N SER A 36 -15.94 -8.58 -3.63
CA SER A 36 -15.41 -8.31 -4.94
C SER A 36 -14.45 -7.15 -4.77
N PHE A 37 -13.16 -7.47 -4.72
CA PHE A 37 -12.09 -6.47 -4.59
C PHE A 37 -11.29 -6.34 -5.87
N ASN A 38 -10.79 -5.14 -6.10
CA ASN A 38 -10.12 -4.69 -7.30
C ASN A 38 -8.69 -5.21 -7.47
N ILE A 39 -8.23 -6.23 -6.74
CA ILE A 39 -6.93 -6.88 -6.99
C ILE A 39 -7.15 -8.31 -7.49
N ASP A 40 -6.50 -8.67 -8.59
CA ASP A 40 -6.57 -10.03 -9.14
C ASP A 40 -5.61 -11.00 -8.45
N LEU A 41 -6.17 -11.96 -7.72
CA LEU A 41 -5.42 -13.04 -7.09
C LEU A 41 -5.30 -14.31 -7.94
N GLN A 42 -6.00 -14.38 -9.08
CA GLN A 42 -6.00 -15.58 -9.90
C GLN A 42 -4.80 -15.65 -10.86
N HIS A 43 -4.29 -14.50 -11.31
CA HIS A 43 -3.19 -14.43 -12.26
C HIS A 43 -2.05 -13.50 -11.80
N PRO A 44 -1.42 -13.79 -10.63
CA PRO A 44 -0.27 -13.02 -10.15
C PRO A 44 0.96 -13.28 -11.04
N VAL A 45 1.77 -12.25 -11.26
CA VAL A 45 3.09 -12.41 -11.92
C VAL A 45 4.15 -12.63 -10.84
N VAL A 46 4.76 -13.82 -10.81
CA VAL A 46 5.68 -14.21 -9.72
C VAL A 46 7.12 -14.33 -10.22
N PHE A 47 8.00 -13.47 -9.71
CA PHE A 47 9.43 -13.49 -9.99
C PHE A 47 10.21 -14.24 -8.92
N ARG A 48 11.02 -15.24 -9.29
CA ARG A 48 11.86 -15.98 -8.32
C ARG A 48 13.30 -15.47 -8.32
N GLY A 49 13.88 -15.33 -7.14
CA GLY A 49 15.27 -14.95 -6.95
C GLY A 49 16.14 -16.06 -6.36
N PRO A 50 17.43 -15.77 -6.14
CA PRO A 50 18.36 -16.74 -5.56
C PRO A 50 18.02 -17.06 -4.10
N GLU A 51 18.11 -18.34 -3.73
CA GLU A 51 17.80 -18.81 -2.38
C GLU A 51 18.72 -18.21 -1.30
N ALA A 52 18.19 -18.03 -0.08
CA ALA A 52 18.92 -17.53 1.09
C ALA A 52 19.60 -16.14 0.94
N THR A 53 19.20 -15.35 -0.07
CA THR A 53 19.75 -14.01 -0.32
C THR A 53 18.90 -12.86 0.24
N PHE A 54 17.74 -13.19 0.83
CA PHE A 54 16.67 -12.24 1.15
C PHE A 54 16.18 -11.47 -0.08
N PHE A 55 16.10 -12.14 -1.23
CA PHE A 55 15.46 -11.58 -2.42
C PHE A 55 14.02 -11.20 -2.11
N GLY A 56 13.69 -9.91 -2.31
CA GLY A 56 12.39 -9.34 -1.97
C GLY A 56 12.44 -8.46 -0.72
N TYR A 57 13.53 -8.43 0.05
CA TYR A 57 13.61 -7.64 1.28
C TYR A 57 13.14 -6.19 1.09
N SER A 58 13.49 -5.58 -0.03
CA SER A 58 12.87 -4.36 -0.54
C SER A 58 12.36 -4.58 -1.97
N VAL A 59 11.21 -4.00 -2.29
CA VAL A 59 10.56 -4.05 -3.60
C VAL A 59 10.18 -2.64 -4.02
N LEU A 60 10.33 -2.32 -5.31
CA LEU A 60 10.03 -1.00 -5.85
C LEU A 60 9.52 -1.10 -7.29
N GLU A 61 8.41 -0.43 -7.59
CA GLU A 61 7.86 -0.30 -8.93
C GLU A 61 8.50 0.87 -9.69
N HIS A 62 8.97 0.61 -10.90
CA HIS A 62 9.69 1.59 -11.70
C HIS A 62 9.19 1.65 -13.14
N VAL A 63 9.08 2.88 -13.65
CA VAL A 63 8.65 3.16 -15.02
C VAL A 63 9.64 4.08 -15.68
N HIS A 64 10.11 3.68 -16.86
CA HIS A 64 10.94 4.50 -17.71
C HIS A 64 10.65 4.21 -19.18
N ASP A 65 10.41 5.27 -19.97
CA ASP A 65 10.13 5.20 -21.41
C ASP A 65 9.11 4.11 -21.78
N ASN A 66 7.99 4.13 -21.06
CA ASN A 66 6.89 3.18 -21.14
C ASN A 66 7.23 1.71 -20.80
N THR A 67 8.47 1.42 -20.39
CA THR A 67 8.86 0.11 -19.87
C THR A 67 8.63 0.05 -18.36
N ARG A 68 8.01 -1.04 -17.92
CA ARG A 68 7.67 -1.31 -16.52
C ARG A 68 8.61 -2.35 -15.93
N TRP A 69 9.19 -2.01 -14.78
CA TRP A 69 10.19 -2.82 -14.07
C TRP A 69 9.80 -2.95 -12.62
N ILE A 70 10.02 -4.13 -12.07
CA ILE A 70 10.11 -4.33 -10.64
C ILE A 70 11.59 -4.37 -10.27
N VAL A 71 11.98 -3.52 -9.32
CA VAL A 71 13.33 -3.49 -8.76
C VAL A 71 13.29 -4.16 -7.39
N VAL A 72 14.22 -5.09 -7.16
CA VAL A 72 14.19 -5.97 -5.99
C VAL A 72 15.54 -5.96 -5.29
N GLY A 73 15.54 -5.65 -3.99
CA GLY A 73 16.71 -5.76 -3.14
C GLY A 73 16.91 -7.18 -2.62
N ALA A 74 18.16 -7.63 -2.59
CA ALA A 74 18.58 -8.88 -1.97
C ALA A 74 19.84 -8.63 -1.12
N PRO A 75 19.68 -8.15 0.13
CA PRO A 75 20.79 -7.67 0.98
C PRO A 75 21.90 -8.69 1.26
N ARG A 76 21.63 -9.99 1.12
CA ARG A 76 22.61 -11.06 1.35
C ARG A 76 23.04 -11.77 0.07
N ALA A 77 22.64 -11.26 -1.10
CA ALA A 77 23.08 -11.83 -2.37
C ALA A 77 24.59 -11.67 -2.57
N ASN A 78 25.21 -12.71 -3.14
CA ASN A 78 26.50 -12.56 -3.78
C ASN A 78 26.30 -11.85 -5.12
N SER A 79 27.21 -10.93 -5.44
CA SER A 79 27.13 -10.14 -6.66
C SER A 79 28.05 -10.72 -7.73
N SER A 80 27.54 -10.88 -8.95
CA SER A 80 28.34 -11.30 -10.10
C SER A 80 29.34 -10.23 -10.54
N PHE A 81 29.04 -8.95 -10.28
CA PHE A 81 29.91 -7.80 -10.56
C PHE A 81 30.97 -7.55 -9.46
N SER A 82 30.83 -8.19 -8.30
CA SER A 82 31.72 -8.05 -7.14
C SER A 82 32.08 -9.41 -6.53
N SER A 83 32.57 -10.33 -7.37
CA SER A 83 32.91 -11.71 -7.00
C SER A 83 33.97 -11.85 -5.89
N SER A 84 34.82 -10.84 -5.69
CA SER A 84 35.81 -10.83 -4.59
C SER A 84 35.25 -10.30 -3.26
N VAL A 85 33.96 -9.96 -3.19
CA VAL A 85 33.30 -9.40 -2.00
C VAL A 85 32.34 -10.42 -1.42
N GLN A 86 32.38 -10.60 -0.11
CA GLN A 86 31.54 -11.57 0.57
C GLN A 86 30.17 -10.97 0.89
N SER A 87 29.10 -11.56 0.35
CA SER A 87 27.71 -11.20 0.63
C SER A 87 27.44 -9.67 0.63
N PRO A 88 27.88 -8.90 -0.38
CA PRO A 88 27.67 -7.45 -0.39
C PRO A 88 26.17 -7.08 -0.46
N GLY A 89 25.32 -7.99 -0.92
CA GLY A 89 23.97 -7.67 -1.34
C GLY A 89 23.96 -7.17 -2.79
N ALA A 90 22.82 -7.31 -3.43
CA ALA A 90 22.63 -6.92 -4.82
C ALA A 90 21.21 -6.40 -5.05
N VAL A 91 21.04 -5.66 -6.15
CA VAL A 91 19.73 -5.17 -6.60
C VAL A 91 19.45 -5.76 -7.97
N TYR A 92 18.26 -6.32 -8.14
CA TYR A 92 17.79 -6.96 -9.35
C TYR A 92 16.72 -6.12 -10.03
N LYS A 93 16.59 -6.29 -11.35
CA LYS A 93 15.47 -5.76 -12.14
C LYS A 93 14.75 -6.87 -12.88
N CYS A 94 13.43 -6.83 -12.83
CA CYS A 94 12.53 -7.81 -13.41
C CYS A 94 11.59 -7.08 -14.36
N ARG A 95 11.56 -7.47 -15.63
CA ARG A 95 10.65 -6.86 -16.61
C ARG A 95 9.28 -7.50 -16.50
N ILE A 96 8.22 -6.69 -16.49
CA ILE A 96 6.83 -7.17 -16.44
C ILE A 96 6.38 -7.76 -17.77
N ARG A 97 6.46 -6.96 -18.84
CA ARG A 97 6.08 -7.36 -20.22
C ARG A 97 7.26 -7.97 -20.98
N ASN A 98 7.00 -8.83 -21.97
CA ASN A 98 8.01 -9.51 -22.78
C ASN A 98 9.04 -10.31 -21.95
N ASN A 99 8.59 -10.97 -20.88
CA ASN A 99 9.43 -11.80 -19.99
C ASN A 99 8.71 -13.12 -19.62
N PRO A 100 8.52 -14.03 -20.59
CA PRO A 100 7.74 -15.26 -20.38
C PRO A 100 8.35 -16.21 -19.35
N GLU A 101 9.67 -16.13 -19.13
CA GLU A 101 10.37 -16.93 -18.13
C GLU A 101 10.40 -16.27 -16.74
N GLN A 102 9.83 -15.07 -16.59
CA GLN A 102 9.78 -14.32 -15.33
C GLN A 102 11.16 -14.22 -14.65
N ARG A 103 12.20 -13.98 -15.46
CA ARG A 103 13.58 -13.87 -14.96
C ARG A 103 13.88 -12.45 -14.48
N CYS A 104 14.68 -12.36 -13.43
CA CYS A 104 15.26 -11.12 -12.93
C CYS A 104 16.77 -11.10 -13.23
N THR A 105 17.27 -9.92 -13.55
CA THR A 105 18.69 -9.70 -13.85
C THR A 105 19.32 -8.81 -12.79
N GLU A 106 20.52 -9.17 -12.33
CA GLU A 106 21.29 -8.32 -11.41
C GLU A 106 21.68 -7.01 -12.12
N MET A 107 21.58 -5.89 -11.41
CA MET A 107 22.02 -4.59 -11.91
C MET A 107 23.48 -4.32 -11.57
N ASP A 108 24.27 -3.92 -12.57
CA ASP A 108 25.60 -3.36 -12.34
C ASP A 108 25.48 -1.93 -11.83
N LEU A 109 25.81 -1.71 -10.56
CA LEU A 109 25.83 -0.38 -9.93
C LEU A 109 27.11 0.41 -10.24
N GLY A 110 28.06 -0.17 -11.00
CA GLY A 110 29.33 0.46 -11.35
C GLY A 110 30.30 0.56 -10.17
N ARG A 111 30.21 -0.37 -9.21
CA ARG A 111 30.98 -0.38 -7.95
C ARG A 111 32.26 -1.21 -8.00
N GLY A 112 32.54 -1.84 -9.14
CA GLY A 112 33.75 -2.64 -9.36
C GLY A 112 33.86 -3.90 -8.50
N ASN A 113 34.97 -4.62 -8.65
CA ASN A 113 35.20 -5.93 -8.00
C ASN A 113 36.07 -5.86 -6.74
N LYS A 114 36.45 -4.67 -6.27
CA LYS A 114 37.33 -4.55 -5.11
C LYS A 114 36.53 -4.66 -3.81
N GLN A 115 36.98 -5.51 -2.88
CA GLN A 115 36.46 -5.55 -1.51
C GLN A 115 36.68 -4.22 -0.79
N ARG A 116 37.88 -3.67 -0.95
CA ARG A 116 38.29 -2.42 -0.32
C ARG A 116 38.66 -1.36 -1.34
N GLU A 117 38.14 -0.16 -1.14
CA GLU A 117 38.39 0.99 -2.03
C GLU A 117 38.55 2.27 -1.21
N SER A 118 39.40 3.18 -1.67
CA SER A 118 39.54 4.50 -1.06
C SER A 118 38.34 5.38 -1.43
N CYS A 119 37.71 5.96 -0.42
CA CYS A 119 36.49 6.78 -0.56
C CYS A 119 36.66 8.25 -0.11
N GLY A 120 37.87 8.62 0.30
CA GLY A 120 38.17 9.90 0.95
C GLY A 120 39.55 9.86 1.62
N LYS A 121 39.97 10.96 2.26
CA LYS A 121 41.32 11.07 2.84
C LYS A 121 41.55 10.08 3.99
N THR A 122 40.52 9.85 4.81
CA THR A 122 40.54 8.93 5.94
C THR A 122 39.47 7.84 5.78
N CYS A 123 39.35 7.33 4.55
CA CYS A 123 38.31 6.40 4.17
C CYS A 123 38.85 5.23 3.36
N GLN A 124 38.65 4.03 3.89
CA GLN A 124 38.84 2.77 3.20
C GLN A 124 37.55 1.98 3.37
N GLY A 125 36.70 2.02 2.35
CA GLY A 125 35.41 1.35 2.35
C GLY A 125 35.57 -0.15 2.29
N ASP A 126 34.89 -0.89 3.15
CA ASP A 126 34.79 -2.34 3.12
C ASP A 126 33.36 -2.76 2.81
N ARG A 127 33.21 -3.54 1.73
CA ARG A 127 31.92 -3.92 1.15
C ARG A 127 31.40 -5.28 1.60
N ASN A 128 32.13 -6.00 2.45
CA ASN A 128 31.66 -7.29 2.95
C ASN A 128 30.43 -7.09 3.84
N ASP A 129 29.38 -7.88 3.64
CA ASP A 129 28.14 -7.84 4.42
C ASP A 129 27.54 -6.41 4.56
N GLU A 130 27.68 -5.58 3.53
CA GLU A 130 27.21 -4.19 3.55
C GLU A 130 25.67 -4.04 3.45
N TRP A 131 24.98 -5.11 3.03
CA TRP A 131 23.53 -5.19 2.89
C TRP A 131 22.96 -4.25 1.82
N MET A 132 23.56 -4.25 0.62
CA MET A 132 23.03 -3.49 -0.51
C MET A 132 21.65 -3.99 -0.96
N GLY A 133 20.69 -3.06 -1.07
CA GLY A 133 19.29 -3.38 -1.34
C GLY A 133 18.46 -3.55 -0.07
N VAL A 134 18.94 -3.08 1.10
CA VAL A 134 18.13 -3.06 2.32
C VAL A 134 16.92 -2.12 2.18
N SER A 135 17.10 -1.00 1.50
CA SER A 135 16.05 -0.04 1.20
C SER A 135 16.15 0.43 -0.24
N LEU A 136 14.99 0.68 -0.83
CA LEU A 136 14.81 1.18 -2.18
C LEU A 136 13.80 2.33 -2.14
N ALA A 137 14.07 3.39 -2.89
CA ALA A 137 13.11 4.47 -3.07
C ALA A 137 13.19 5.01 -4.50
N ARG A 138 12.03 5.25 -5.11
CA ARG A 138 11.94 5.90 -6.43
C ARG A 138 11.75 7.40 -6.23
N GLN A 139 12.44 8.19 -7.05
CA GLN A 139 12.23 9.62 -7.12
C GLN A 139 10.82 9.92 -7.61
N ASP A 140 10.09 10.73 -6.85
CA ASP A 140 8.70 11.10 -7.12
C ASP A 140 8.56 12.06 -8.32
N LYS A 141 8.90 11.59 -9.52
CA LYS A 141 8.70 12.32 -10.78
C LYS A 141 8.70 11.36 -11.99
N PRO A 142 8.20 11.80 -13.16
CA PRO A 142 8.34 11.05 -14.41
C PRO A 142 9.82 10.79 -14.72
N ASN A 143 10.16 9.55 -15.10
CA ASN A 143 11.55 9.13 -15.30
C ASN A 143 12.45 9.41 -14.08
N GLY A 144 11.91 9.19 -12.88
CA GLY A 144 12.62 9.32 -11.62
C GLY A 144 13.83 8.38 -11.51
N LYS A 145 14.87 8.84 -10.81
CA LYS A 145 16.01 8.00 -10.40
C LYS A 145 15.60 7.06 -9.26
N ILE A 146 16.44 6.08 -8.95
CA ILE A 146 16.24 5.16 -7.83
C ILE A 146 17.35 5.34 -6.81
N LEU A 147 17.01 5.35 -5.53
CA LEU A 147 17.94 5.25 -4.41
C LEU A 147 17.99 3.79 -3.96
N ALA A 148 19.19 3.23 -3.83
CA ALA A 148 19.41 1.92 -3.22
C ALA A 148 20.50 2.02 -2.15
N CYS A 149 20.25 1.51 -0.95
CA CYS A 149 21.17 1.69 0.18
C CYS A 149 21.70 0.38 0.76
N ALA A 150 22.81 0.52 1.49
CA ALA A 150 23.62 -0.48 2.17
C ALA A 150 24.03 0.07 3.54
N HIS A 151 23.11 0.01 4.50
CA HIS A 151 23.28 0.62 5.83
C HIS A 151 24.44 0.04 6.66
N ARG A 152 24.96 -1.15 6.31
CA ARG A 152 26.08 -1.81 7.00
C ARG A 152 27.41 -1.65 6.28
N TRP A 153 27.49 -0.77 5.28
CA TRP A 153 28.77 -0.41 4.69
C TRP A 153 29.70 0.23 5.72
N LYS A 154 30.98 -0.14 5.66
CA LYS A 154 31.97 0.14 6.72
C LYS A 154 33.14 0.96 6.19
N ASN A 155 33.65 1.85 7.03
CA ASN A 155 34.98 2.43 6.89
C ASN A 155 35.96 1.69 7.83
N VAL A 156 36.99 1.06 7.25
CA VAL A 156 38.03 0.30 7.95
C VAL A 156 39.40 0.99 7.89
N TYR A 157 39.45 2.29 7.56
CA TYR A 157 40.70 3.04 7.40
C TYR A 157 41.55 3.07 8.67
N TYR A 158 40.90 3.18 9.84
CA TYR A 158 41.59 3.29 11.11
C TYR A 158 41.97 1.90 11.63
N GLU A 159 43.25 1.73 11.97
CA GLU A 159 43.74 0.59 12.75
C GLU A 159 43.31 0.73 14.22
N SER A 160 42.00 0.70 14.46
CA SER A 160 41.40 0.74 15.80
C SER A 160 40.59 -0.52 16.07
N GLU A 161 40.21 -0.77 17.33
CA GLU A 161 39.36 -1.91 17.68
C GLU A 161 37.97 -1.85 17.03
N TYR A 162 37.52 -0.65 16.62
CA TYR A 162 36.16 -0.43 16.12
C TYR A 162 36.16 -0.14 14.62
N ILE A 163 35.25 -0.81 13.92
CA ILE A 163 34.92 -0.52 12.52
C ILE A 163 33.80 0.52 12.52
N LEU A 164 33.85 1.50 11.61
CA LEU A 164 32.86 2.58 11.54
C LEU A 164 31.79 2.31 10.48
N PRO A 165 30.56 1.87 10.84
CA PRO A 165 29.50 1.62 9.87
C PRO A 165 28.79 2.93 9.51
N HIS A 166 29.31 3.65 8.52
CA HIS A 166 28.70 4.90 8.06
C HIS A 166 27.43 4.67 7.23
N GLY A 167 27.31 3.51 6.56
CA GLY A 167 26.30 3.28 5.53
C GLY A 167 26.68 3.90 4.19
N TYR A 168 26.02 3.42 3.13
CA TYR A 168 26.29 3.82 1.75
C TYR A 168 25.01 3.76 0.94
N CYS A 169 24.77 4.71 0.04
CA CYS A 169 23.68 4.66 -0.91
C CYS A 169 24.17 4.94 -2.33
N SER A 170 23.47 4.36 -3.31
CA SER A 170 23.70 4.56 -4.73
C SER A 170 22.45 5.16 -5.36
N VAL A 171 22.61 6.31 -6.02
CA VAL A 171 21.59 6.91 -6.88
C VAL A 171 21.74 6.34 -8.28
N ILE A 172 20.78 5.51 -8.67
CA ILE A 172 20.72 4.77 -9.91
C ILE A 172 19.94 5.62 -10.94
N PRO A 173 20.45 5.77 -12.19
CA PRO A 173 19.72 6.44 -13.26
C PRO A 173 18.38 5.77 -13.58
N ALA A 174 17.41 6.54 -14.07
CA ALA A 174 16.09 6.04 -14.47
C ALA A 174 16.13 4.94 -15.55
N THR A 175 17.18 4.93 -16.37
CA THR A 175 17.43 3.89 -17.39
C THR A 175 17.77 2.53 -16.81
N LEU A 176 18.06 2.43 -15.50
CA LEU A 176 18.58 1.23 -14.83
C LEU A 176 19.87 0.70 -15.46
N GLN A 177 20.63 1.60 -16.09
CA GLN A 177 21.87 1.33 -16.79
C GLN A 177 22.86 2.47 -16.53
N GLY A 178 24.15 2.13 -16.55
CA GLY A 178 25.23 3.09 -16.33
C GLY A 178 25.67 3.18 -14.87
N LYS A 179 26.64 4.06 -14.62
CA LYS A 179 27.27 4.19 -13.31
C LYS A 179 26.35 4.91 -12.32
N SER A 180 26.16 4.31 -11.14
CA SER A 180 25.44 4.96 -10.04
C SER A 180 26.26 6.06 -9.38
N GLN A 181 25.60 7.10 -8.87
CA GLN A 181 26.25 8.14 -8.07
C GLN A 181 26.32 7.69 -6.60
N PRO A 182 27.52 7.63 -5.99
CA PRO A 182 27.67 7.26 -4.59
C PRO A 182 27.22 8.39 -3.65
N LEU A 183 26.57 8.03 -2.54
CA LEU A 183 26.24 8.89 -1.42
C LEU A 183 26.71 8.22 -0.12
N ILE A 184 27.57 8.91 0.63
CA ILE A 184 28.09 8.44 1.92
C ILE A 184 27.82 9.54 2.97
N PRO A 185 26.55 9.71 3.39
CA PRO A 185 26.09 10.93 4.06
C PRO A 185 26.64 11.11 5.49
N CYS A 186 27.23 10.07 6.06
CA CYS A 186 27.79 10.08 7.41
C CYS A 186 29.32 10.05 7.44
N TYR A 187 29.96 10.11 6.27
CA TYR A 187 31.42 10.20 6.20
C TYR A 187 31.90 11.64 6.36
N GLU A 188 32.83 11.82 7.30
CA GLU A 188 33.60 13.05 7.46
C GLU A 188 35.08 12.70 7.68
N ASP A 189 35.98 13.53 7.12
CA ASP A 189 37.42 13.33 7.27
C ASP A 189 37.82 13.43 8.75
N HIS A 190 38.77 12.61 9.18
CA HIS A 190 39.38 12.60 10.52
C HIS A 190 38.46 12.20 11.69
N LYS A 191 37.27 11.62 11.43
CA LYS A 191 36.40 11.05 12.46
C LYS A 191 36.74 9.59 12.76
N LYS A 192 37.13 9.28 13.99
CA LYS A 192 37.62 7.96 14.42
C LYS A 192 36.78 7.27 15.50
N THR A 193 35.89 8.00 16.17
CA THR A 193 35.14 7.50 17.32
C THR A 193 33.87 6.80 16.85
N TYR A 194 33.61 5.58 17.37
CA TYR A 194 32.49 4.75 16.94
C TYR A 194 31.13 5.38 17.27
N GLY A 195 30.88 5.67 18.54
CA GLY A 195 29.55 6.10 19.00
C GLY A 195 29.30 7.62 18.92
N GLU A 196 30.33 8.45 18.85
CA GLU A 196 30.13 9.90 18.81
C GLU A 196 29.73 10.34 17.39
N GLU A 197 28.90 11.39 17.33
CA GLU A 197 28.46 12.00 16.07
C GLU A 197 27.89 10.99 15.06
N HIS A 198 28.66 10.62 14.04
CA HIS A 198 28.20 9.77 12.93
C HIS A 198 29.04 8.51 12.70
N GLY A 199 29.97 8.16 13.62
CA GLY A 199 30.88 7.02 13.43
C GLY A 199 30.17 5.67 13.24
N SER A 200 29.01 5.47 13.88
CA SER A 200 28.16 4.29 13.75
C SER A 200 26.80 4.58 13.09
N CYS A 201 26.72 5.64 12.30
CA CYS A 201 25.47 6.20 11.78
C CYS A 201 24.51 5.20 11.10
N GLN A 202 25.04 4.26 10.30
CA GLN A 202 24.27 3.30 9.51
C GLN A 202 23.20 3.95 8.62
N ALA A 203 23.58 5.01 7.90
CA ALA A 203 22.66 5.72 7.03
C ALA A 203 22.12 4.83 5.90
N GLY A 204 20.84 5.01 5.58
CA GLY A 204 20.17 4.31 4.49
C GLY A 204 19.52 2.98 4.91
N ILE A 205 19.30 2.76 6.21
CA ILE A 205 18.42 1.68 6.68
C ILE A 205 17.00 1.84 6.12
N ALA A 206 16.54 3.09 6.07
CA ALA A 206 15.34 3.54 5.38
C ALA A 206 15.69 4.78 4.55
N GLY A 207 14.98 4.99 3.45
CA GLY A 207 15.17 6.15 2.61
C GLY A 207 13.94 6.50 1.79
N VAL A 208 13.78 7.78 1.50
CA VAL A 208 12.73 8.33 0.62
C VAL A 208 13.36 9.29 -0.37
N PHE A 209 12.81 9.31 -1.58
CA PHE A 209 13.31 10.13 -2.67
C PHE A 209 12.17 10.99 -3.23
N THR A 210 12.10 12.23 -2.77
CA THR A 210 11.17 13.24 -3.29
C THR A 210 11.70 13.81 -4.62
N GLU A 211 11.00 14.77 -5.23
CA GLU A 211 11.43 15.42 -6.47
C GLU A 211 12.89 15.92 -6.43
N GLU A 212 13.33 16.51 -5.32
CA GLU A 212 14.68 17.09 -5.16
C GLU A 212 15.49 16.51 -4.01
N LEU A 213 14.82 16.00 -2.97
CA LEU A 213 15.45 15.61 -1.71
C LEU A 213 15.59 14.09 -1.62
N VAL A 214 16.79 13.66 -1.25
CA VAL A 214 17.09 12.31 -0.76
C VAL A 214 17.11 12.37 0.76
N ILE A 215 16.20 11.64 1.39
CA ILE A 215 16.05 11.57 2.85
C ILE A 215 16.48 10.18 3.28
N MET A 216 17.39 10.09 4.24
CA MET A 216 17.95 8.83 4.74
C MET A 216 17.89 8.78 6.26
N GLY A 217 17.40 7.67 6.77
CA GLY A 217 17.44 7.35 8.19
C GLY A 217 18.83 6.92 8.67
N ALA A 218 19.25 7.39 9.85
CA ALA A 218 20.59 7.19 10.39
C ALA A 218 20.55 6.86 11.90
N PRO A 219 20.00 5.69 12.29
CA PRO A 219 19.66 5.36 13.68
C PRO A 219 20.86 5.24 14.61
N GLY A 220 22.05 4.90 14.10
CA GLY A 220 23.23 4.68 14.93
C GLY A 220 24.05 5.94 15.22
N SER A 221 23.58 7.11 14.79
CA SER A 221 24.25 8.39 15.09
C SER A 221 24.11 8.76 16.58
N TYR A 222 25.14 9.41 17.13
CA TYR A 222 25.23 9.91 18.50
C TYR A 222 24.77 8.88 19.54
N TYR A 223 25.54 7.80 19.69
CA TYR A 223 25.28 6.67 20.59
C TYR A 223 23.86 6.11 20.43
N TRP A 224 23.48 5.87 19.17
CA TRP A 224 22.18 5.32 18.80
C TRP A 224 20.97 6.17 19.21
N THR A 225 21.15 7.46 19.50
CA THR A 225 20.00 8.39 19.55
C THR A 225 19.33 8.46 18.18
N GLY A 226 20.14 8.48 17.11
CA GLY A 226 19.69 8.52 15.73
C GLY A 226 19.52 9.93 15.18
N THR A 227 19.42 10.02 13.85
CA THR A 227 19.20 11.27 13.11
C THR A 227 18.62 10.99 11.73
N VAL A 228 18.29 12.06 11.01
CA VAL A 228 17.86 12.02 9.61
C VAL A 228 18.84 12.84 8.78
N LYS A 229 19.30 12.26 7.67
CA LYS A 229 20.17 12.95 6.70
C LYS A 229 19.34 13.32 5.48
N VAL A 230 19.21 14.62 5.23
CA VAL A 230 18.47 15.14 4.07
C VAL A 230 19.45 15.82 3.13
N PHE A 231 19.41 15.43 1.86
CA PHE A 231 20.32 15.91 0.82
C PHE A 231 19.52 16.42 -0.38
N ASN A 232 19.74 17.67 -0.77
CA ASN A 232 19.16 18.23 -1.99
C ASN A 232 20.10 17.96 -3.18
N MET A 233 19.60 17.19 -4.15
CA MET A 233 20.36 16.78 -5.33
C MET A 233 20.63 17.95 -6.30
N THR A 234 19.77 18.96 -6.32
CA THR A 234 19.85 20.11 -7.22
C THR A 234 20.88 21.13 -6.73
N SER A 235 20.82 21.48 -5.44
CA SER A 235 21.72 22.46 -4.83
C SER A 235 22.98 21.85 -4.21
N ASN A 236 23.06 20.51 -4.12
CA ASN A 236 24.16 19.79 -3.46
C ASN A 236 24.36 20.22 -2.00
N THR A 237 23.24 20.44 -1.29
CA THR A 237 23.23 20.91 0.10
C THR A 237 22.70 19.82 1.04
N HIS A 238 23.24 19.80 2.26
CA HIS A 238 22.78 18.92 3.33
C HIS A 238 22.02 19.73 4.38
N TYR A 239 20.90 19.19 4.85
CA TYR A 239 20.16 19.76 5.97
C TYR A 239 20.45 18.94 7.22
N ASN A 240 20.78 19.64 8.31
CA ASN A 240 21.15 19.02 9.55
C ASN A 240 20.03 19.15 10.57
N LEU A 241 19.82 18.07 11.31
CA LEU A 241 18.93 18.06 12.45
C LEU A 241 19.59 18.72 13.65
N ASN A 242 18.97 19.77 14.19
CA ASN A 242 19.45 20.38 15.42
C ASN A 242 19.03 19.51 16.62
N GLN A 243 19.94 18.66 17.09
CA GLN A 243 19.67 17.69 18.16
C GLN A 243 19.41 18.33 19.52
N ASP A 244 19.93 19.52 19.78
CA ASP A 244 19.79 20.21 21.08
C ASP A 244 18.32 20.46 21.43
N ASN A 245 17.46 20.62 20.42
CA ASN A 245 16.04 20.89 20.58
C ASN A 245 15.17 19.63 20.73
N LEU A 246 15.73 18.45 20.44
CA LEU A 246 14.99 17.18 20.50
C LEU A 246 15.14 16.49 21.86
N ASN A 247 16.30 16.69 22.51
CA ASN A 247 16.71 15.99 23.74
C ASN A 247 16.38 14.47 23.71
N PRO A 248 16.73 13.74 22.63
CA PRO A 248 16.38 12.32 22.50
C PRO A 248 17.23 11.49 23.47
N HIS A 249 16.63 10.47 24.08
CA HIS A 249 17.38 9.52 24.90
C HIS A 249 18.39 8.76 24.04
N ARG A 250 19.52 8.36 24.62
CA ARG A 250 20.42 7.40 23.96
C ARG A 250 19.64 6.13 23.61
N TYR A 251 20.00 5.49 22.50
CA TYR A 251 19.33 4.29 22.02
C TYR A 251 17.86 4.49 21.59
N SER A 252 17.49 5.68 21.11
CA SER A 252 16.14 5.95 20.58
C SER A 252 15.91 5.43 19.14
N TYR A 253 17.00 5.25 18.38
CA TYR A 253 16.99 4.82 16.97
C TYR A 253 16.21 5.76 16.03
N LEU A 254 16.30 7.08 16.23
CA LEU A 254 15.69 8.05 15.32
C LEU A 254 16.19 7.86 13.88
N GLY A 255 15.26 7.79 12.93
CA GLY A 255 15.56 7.48 11.54
C GLY A 255 15.56 5.98 11.25
N TYR A 256 14.97 5.15 12.11
CA TYR A 256 14.70 3.75 11.79
C TYR A 256 13.77 3.64 10.56
N ALA A 257 12.70 4.45 10.55
CA ALA A 257 11.85 4.72 9.41
C ALA A 257 11.85 6.21 9.09
N VAL A 258 11.69 6.54 7.81
CA VAL A 258 11.57 7.91 7.31
C VAL A 258 10.49 7.98 6.24
N THR A 259 9.75 9.08 6.20
CA THR A 259 8.86 9.42 5.09
C THR A 259 8.83 10.93 4.87
N ALA A 260 8.24 11.37 3.76
CA ALA A 260 8.12 12.79 3.42
C ALA A 260 6.73 13.06 2.87
N GLY A 261 6.21 14.24 3.17
CA GLY A 261 4.87 14.64 2.74
C GLY A 261 4.60 16.10 3.04
N HIS A 262 3.43 16.56 2.63
CA HIS A 262 2.96 17.93 2.81
C HIS A 262 2.13 18.04 4.09
N PHE A 263 2.76 17.89 5.26
CA PHE A 263 2.06 17.92 6.55
C PHE A 263 1.65 19.34 6.96
N SER A 264 2.52 20.32 6.76
CA SER A 264 2.30 21.69 7.23
C SER A 264 1.51 22.55 6.25
N SER A 265 1.82 22.42 4.97
CA SER A 265 1.26 23.22 3.88
C SER A 265 1.43 22.46 2.57
N PRO A 266 0.52 22.62 1.59
CA PRO A 266 0.59 21.93 0.30
C PRO A 266 1.87 22.23 -0.50
N ASN A 267 2.54 23.34 -0.20
CA ASN A 267 3.74 23.79 -0.94
C ASN A 267 5.05 23.48 -0.23
N THR A 268 5.01 22.88 0.96
CA THR A 268 6.21 22.62 1.77
C THR A 268 6.35 21.12 1.98
N ILE A 269 7.52 20.58 1.67
CA ILE A 269 7.87 19.20 1.99
C ILE A 269 8.40 19.17 3.43
N ASP A 270 7.72 18.39 4.26
CA ASP A 270 8.13 18.07 5.62
C ASP A 270 8.65 16.63 5.68
N VAL A 271 9.50 16.36 6.67
CA VAL A 271 10.17 15.07 6.85
C VAL A 271 9.68 14.43 8.14
N ALA A 272 9.10 13.23 8.05
CA ALA A 272 8.74 12.45 9.22
C ALA A 272 9.76 11.35 9.48
N ALA A 273 10.10 11.11 10.75
CA ALA A 273 11.01 10.05 11.14
C ALA A 273 10.61 9.38 12.46
N GLY A 274 10.81 8.07 12.48
CA GLY A 274 10.47 7.23 13.62
C GLY A 274 11.67 6.90 14.49
N ALA A 275 11.41 6.80 15.80
CA ALA A 275 12.36 6.48 16.85
C ALA A 275 11.75 5.39 17.75
N PRO A 276 11.74 4.12 17.30
CA PRO A 276 10.92 3.06 17.89
C PRO A 276 11.33 2.65 19.31
N GLN A 277 12.53 3.01 19.76
CA GLN A 277 13.02 2.72 21.12
C GLN A 277 12.98 3.95 22.05
N ASP A 278 12.58 5.12 21.56
CA ASP A 278 12.53 6.32 22.40
C ASP A 278 11.55 6.14 23.56
N SER A 279 12.03 6.41 24.78
CA SER A 279 11.23 6.39 26.01
C SER A 279 10.52 5.05 26.25
N GLY A 280 11.04 3.95 25.69
CA GLY A 280 10.51 2.59 25.82
C GLY A 280 9.23 2.31 25.04
N GLY A 281 8.41 3.32 24.71
CA GLY A 281 7.17 3.17 23.93
C GLY A 281 7.32 3.44 22.44
N GLY A 282 8.40 4.10 22.02
CA GLY A 282 8.60 4.57 20.65
C GLY A 282 7.98 5.94 20.40
N LYS A 283 8.56 6.71 19.48
CA LYS A 283 8.05 8.03 19.08
C LYS A 283 8.18 8.25 17.57
N VAL A 284 7.40 9.20 17.08
CA VAL A 284 7.52 9.77 15.74
C VAL A 284 7.69 11.28 15.84
N TYR A 285 8.46 11.83 14.93
CA TYR A 285 8.74 13.26 14.81
C TYR A 285 8.48 13.72 13.39
N ILE A 286 7.95 14.94 13.23
CA ILE A 286 7.89 15.63 11.94
C ILE A 286 8.78 16.86 12.01
N PHE A 287 9.52 17.08 10.94
CA PHE A 287 10.49 18.15 10.79
C PHE A 287 10.16 19.00 9.57
N ARG A 288 10.18 20.32 9.76
CA ARG A 288 10.17 21.28 8.66
C ARG A 288 11.59 21.70 8.32
N ILE A 289 11.85 21.92 7.05
CA ILE A 289 13.11 22.48 6.57
C ILE A 289 13.04 24.01 6.70
N GLU A 290 13.87 24.59 7.56
CA GLU A 290 14.02 26.04 7.73
C GLU A 290 15.48 26.44 7.51
N GLY A 291 15.76 27.11 6.40
CA GLY A 291 17.15 27.40 5.98
C GLY A 291 17.92 26.10 5.71
N THR A 292 18.95 25.82 6.52
CA THR A 292 19.76 24.59 6.45
C THR A 292 19.47 23.60 7.59
N SER A 293 18.45 23.88 8.39
CA SER A 293 18.14 23.12 9.61
C SER A 293 16.79 22.44 9.53
N LEU A 294 16.71 21.26 10.13
CA LEU A 294 15.45 20.56 10.36
C LEU A 294 14.92 20.95 11.73
N VAL A 295 13.73 21.56 11.76
CA VAL A 295 13.06 22.04 12.96
C VAL A 295 11.86 21.15 13.25
N LYS A 296 11.79 20.60 14.47
CA LYS A 296 10.67 19.75 14.90
C LYS A 296 9.38 20.57 14.94
N THR A 297 8.35 20.13 14.22
CA THR A 297 7.01 20.72 14.21
C THR A 297 6.00 19.88 14.99
N PHE A 298 6.14 18.54 14.96
CA PHE A 298 5.22 17.62 15.62
C PHE A 298 5.98 16.48 16.31
N GLN A 299 5.35 15.92 17.35
CA GLN A 299 5.78 14.67 17.98
C GLN A 299 4.57 13.87 18.46
N ALA A 300 4.62 12.55 18.33
CA ALA A 300 3.69 11.62 18.97
C ALA A 300 4.45 10.47 19.64
N SER A 301 3.87 9.94 20.72
CA SER A 301 4.44 8.84 21.49
C SER A 301 3.55 7.60 21.41
N GLY A 302 4.17 6.43 21.32
CA GLY A 302 3.48 5.16 21.39
C GLY A 302 2.82 4.95 22.76
N LYS A 303 1.66 4.31 22.78
CA LYS A 303 0.86 4.09 23.99
C LYS A 303 1.38 2.92 24.83
N MET A 304 2.09 1.98 24.22
CA MET A 304 2.53 0.73 24.85
C MET A 304 4.04 0.58 24.82
N MET A 305 4.61 0.19 25.96
CA MET A 305 6.04 -0.09 26.10
C MET A 305 6.43 -1.32 25.26
N GLY A 306 7.54 -1.24 24.53
CA GLY A 306 8.02 -2.31 23.67
C GLY A 306 7.23 -2.48 22.37
N SER A 307 6.23 -1.62 22.09
CA SER A 307 5.41 -1.73 20.87
C SER A 307 6.15 -1.40 19.57
N TYR A 308 7.34 -0.81 19.70
CA TYR A 308 8.20 -0.41 18.58
C TYR A 308 7.52 0.66 17.69
N PHE A 309 6.70 1.52 18.29
CA PHE A 309 5.95 2.58 17.60
C PHE A 309 6.87 3.55 16.85
N GLY A 310 6.63 3.71 15.55
CA GLY A 310 7.51 4.47 14.65
C GLY A 310 8.52 3.59 13.89
N SER A 311 8.31 2.28 13.82
CA SER A 311 9.17 1.38 13.03
C SER A 311 8.91 1.43 11.53
N SER A 312 7.71 1.87 11.14
CA SER A 312 7.28 2.07 9.75
C SER A 312 6.41 3.33 9.70
N LEU A 313 6.50 4.07 8.59
CA LEU A 313 5.78 5.32 8.39
C LEU A 313 5.30 5.40 6.95
N CYS A 314 4.09 5.92 6.75
CA CYS A 314 3.56 6.22 5.42
C CYS A 314 2.90 7.61 5.43
N ALA A 315 3.28 8.43 4.46
CA ALA A 315 2.67 9.74 4.22
C ALA A 315 1.73 9.63 3.03
N VAL A 316 0.47 10.01 3.21
CA VAL A 316 -0.60 9.79 2.22
C VAL A 316 -1.75 10.75 2.50
N ASP A 317 -2.34 11.38 1.49
CA ASP A 317 -3.52 12.24 1.65
C ASP A 317 -4.78 11.37 1.60
N LEU A 318 -5.31 11.01 2.77
CA LEU A 318 -6.39 10.04 2.90
C LEU A 318 -7.77 10.68 2.70
N ASN A 319 -7.92 11.95 3.07
CA ASN A 319 -9.18 12.70 3.02
C ASN A 319 -9.29 13.65 1.81
N ALA A 320 -8.29 13.66 0.93
CA ALA A 320 -8.20 14.46 -0.29
C ALA A 320 -8.27 15.97 -0.05
N ASP A 321 -7.70 16.46 1.07
CA ASP A 321 -7.67 17.89 1.42
C ASP A 321 -6.42 18.62 0.90
N GLY A 322 -5.47 17.90 0.30
CA GLY A 322 -4.22 18.42 -0.25
C GLY A 322 -3.07 18.49 0.76
N LEU A 323 -3.28 18.04 2.00
CA LEU A 323 -2.24 17.79 2.98
C LEU A 323 -1.98 16.29 3.09
N SER A 324 -0.74 15.92 3.39
CA SER A 324 -0.43 14.53 3.68
C SER A 324 -0.81 14.19 5.12
N ASP A 325 -1.45 13.04 5.31
CA ASP A 325 -1.68 12.40 6.59
C ASP A 325 -0.56 11.40 6.90
N LEU A 326 -0.51 10.91 8.14
CA LEU A 326 0.56 10.04 8.61
C LEU A 326 0.02 8.76 9.25
N LEU A 327 0.44 7.62 8.71
CA LEU A 327 0.26 6.32 9.36
C LEU A 327 1.57 5.92 10.06
N VAL A 328 1.43 5.41 11.28
CA VAL A 328 2.56 5.01 12.14
C VAL A 328 2.37 3.57 12.61
N GLY A 329 3.31 2.70 12.24
CA GLY A 329 3.28 1.30 12.65
C GLY A 329 3.92 1.04 14.01
N ALA A 330 3.35 0.07 14.72
CA ALA A 330 3.82 -0.50 15.97
C ALA A 330 3.67 -2.03 15.93
N PRO A 331 4.51 -2.74 15.15
CA PRO A 331 4.35 -4.17 14.87
C PRO A 331 4.57 -5.08 16.09
N MET A 332 5.22 -4.57 17.15
CA MET A 332 5.40 -5.31 18.41
C MET A 332 4.33 -4.94 19.46
N HIS A 333 3.30 -4.18 19.06
CA HIS A 333 2.14 -3.98 19.92
C HIS A 333 1.52 -5.32 20.28
N SER A 334 1.30 -5.54 21.57
CA SER A 334 0.94 -6.85 22.12
C SER A 334 -0.32 -6.75 22.98
N GLU A 335 -1.38 -7.41 22.55
CA GLU A 335 -2.50 -7.78 23.42
C GLU A 335 -2.22 -9.13 24.09
N ILE A 336 -1.78 -10.11 23.29
CA ILE A 336 -1.25 -11.39 23.77
C ILE A 336 0.24 -11.47 23.42
N ARG A 337 0.61 -11.30 22.15
CA ARG A 337 2.00 -11.27 21.67
C ARG A 337 2.09 -10.77 20.23
N ASP A 338 2.70 -9.61 20.05
CA ASP A 338 3.14 -9.05 18.77
C ASP A 338 2.06 -9.11 17.66
N GLU A 339 0.80 -8.86 18.00
CA GLU A 339 -0.29 -8.74 17.02
C GLU A 339 -0.02 -7.59 16.06
N GLY A 340 0.49 -6.48 16.59
CA GLY A 340 0.80 -5.26 15.86
C GLY A 340 -0.38 -4.30 15.74
N GLN A 341 -0.08 -3.02 15.53
CA GLN A 341 -1.06 -1.94 15.46
C GLN A 341 -0.56 -0.82 14.55
N VAL A 342 -1.48 -0.10 13.91
CA VAL A 342 -1.19 1.12 13.16
C VAL A 342 -2.06 2.27 13.65
N SER A 343 -1.45 3.39 14.01
CA SER A 343 -2.16 4.64 14.34
C SER A 343 -2.21 5.56 13.12
N VAL A 344 -3.36 6.20 12.91
CA VAL A 344 -3.61 7.10 11.78
C VAL A 344 -3.79 8.52 12.29
N TYR A 345 -2.98 9.43 11.77
CA TYR A 345 -2.97 10.85 12.12
C TYR A 345 -3.35 11.69 10.91
N LEU A 346 -4.44 12.44 10.98
CA LEU A 346 -4.79 13.41 9.94
C LEU A 346 -4.11 14.75 10.19
N SER A 347 -3.68 15.39 9.11
CA SER A 347 -3.14 16.74 9.20
C SER A 347 -4.24 17.79 9.23
N SER A 348 -4.14 18.74 10.15
CA SER A 348 -4.93 19.98 10.12
C SER A 348 -4.13 21.17 9.58
N GLY A 349 -2.94 20.91 9.02
CA GLY A 349 -2.00 21.93 8.57
C GLY A 349 -1.21 22.58 9.70
N ASN A 350 -0.25 23.42 9.33
CA ASN A 350 0.68 24.10 10.23
C ASN A 350 1.46 23.17 11.19
N GLY A 351 1.55 21.87 10.88
CA GLY A 351 2.21 20.87 11.70
C GLY A 351 1.34 20.31 12.84
N VAL A 352 0.02 20.55 12.81
CA VAL A 352 -0.94 19.94 13.74
C VAL A 352 -1.41 18.62 13.14
N MET A 353 -1.28 17.54 13.92
CA MET A 353 -1.73 16.21 13.54
C MET A 353 -2.67 15.66 14.62
N GLU A 354 -3.81 15.08 14.21
CA GLU A 354 -4.82 14.51 15.10
C GLU A 354 -4.95 13.00 14.89
N GLU A 355 -4.87 12.20 15.95
CA GLU A 355 -5.07 10.75 15.88
C GLU A 355 -6.57 10.44 15.70
N VAL A 356 -6.96 9.96 14.52
CA VAL A 356 -8.38 9.71 14.18
C VAL A 356 -8.77 8.24 14.24
N ALA A 357 -7.80 7.33 14.03
CA ALA A 357 -8.07 5.90 13.94
C ALA A 357 -6.91 5.04 14.41
N ILE A 358 -7.25 3.82 14.83
CA ILE A 358 -6.32 2.75 15.16
C ILE A 358 -6.76 1.51 14.38
N LEU A 359 -5.83 0.93 13.64
CA LEU A 359 -6.05 -0.25 12.80
C LEU A 359 -5.31 -1.44 13.39
N ASN A 360 -5.99 -2.59 13.47
CA ASN A 360 -5.45 -3.81 14.08
C ASN A 360 -5.48 -5.04 13.12
N GLY A 361 -5.91 -4.88 11.86
CA GLY A 361 -6.08 -6.02 10.95
C GLY A 361 -7.06 -7.05 11.52
N ASP A 362 -6.69 -8.34 11.47
CA ASP A 362 -7.41 -9.42 12.15
C ASP A 362 -6.99 -9.64 13.61
N ASN A 363 -6.07 -8.82 14.15
CA ASN A 363 -5.49 -8.96 15.49
C ASN A 363 -4.94 -10.38 15.75
N ALA A 364 -4.26 -10.93 14.74
CA ALA A 364 -3.76 -12.28 14.76
C ALA A 364 -2.49 -12.39 15.62
N TYR A 365 -2.37 -13.49 16.37
CA TYR A 365 -1.23 -13.75 17.24
C TYR A 365 0.11 -13.70 16.48
N ASN A 366 1.06 -12.90 16.97
CA ASN A 366 2.41 -12.74 16.42
C ASN A 366 2.39 -12.39 14.91
N ALA A 367 1.41 -11.60 14.46
CA ALA A 367 1.26 -11.24 13.05
C ALA A 367 2.23 -10.13 12.60
N HIS A 368 2.70 -9.29 13.53
CA HIS A 368 3.50 -8.10 13.22
C HIS A 368 2.76 -7.13 12.27
N PHE A 369 1.46 -6.91 12.51
CA PHE A 369 0.69 -5.97 11.71
C PHE A 369 1.28 -4.55 11.82
N GLY A 370 1.54 -3.91 10.68
CA GLY A 370 2.18 -2.60 10.63
C GLY A 370 3.70 -2.65 10.46
N GLU A 371 4.29 -3.81 10.13
CA GLU A 371 5.73 -3.92 9.82
C GLU A 371 6.09 -3.11 8.57
N CYS A 372 5.21 -3.10 7.56
CA CYS A 372 5.32 -2.31 6.34
C CYS A 372 4.00 -1.60 6.07
N ILE A 373 4.08 -0.33 5.67
CA ILE A 373 2.92 0.50 5.28
C ILE A 373 3.30 1.21 3.99
N THR A 374 2.44 1.19 2.99
CA THR A 374 2.67 1.92 1.73
C THR A 374 1.38 2.54 1.21
N SER A 375 1.52 3.63 0.45
CA SER A 375 0.43 4.21 -0.32
C SER A 375 0.26 3.42 -1.61
N LEU A 376 -0.97 3.02 -1.92
CA LEU A 376 -1.33 2.37 -3.17
C LEU A 376 -1.78 3.38 -4.24
N GLY A 377 -1.96 4.64 -3.86
CA GLY A 377 -2.74 5.60 -4.64
C GLY A 377 -4.24 5.27 -4.56
N ASP A 378 -5.04 5.90 -5.42
CA ASP A 378 -6.47 5.64 -5.53
C ASP A 378 -6.69 4.36 -6.35
N ILE A 379 -6.78 3.21 -5.66
CA ILE A 379 -6.84 1.91 -6.32
C ILE A 379 -8.25 1.60 -6.84
N ASP A 380 -9.29 2.15 -6.22
CA ASP A 380 -10.69 1.93 -6.59
C ASP A 380 -11.34 3.11 -7.37
N ASP A 381 -10.52 4.10 -7.73
CA ASP A 381 -10.82 5.29 -8.52
C ASP A 381 -11.93 6.16 -7.89
N ASP A 382 -12.01 6.18 -6.57
CA ASP A 382 -13.08 6.86 -5.83
C ASP A 382 -12.74 8.29 -5.40
N GLY A 383 -11.51 8.72 -5.66
CA GLY A 383 -11.00 10.06 -5.38
C GLY A 383 -10.19 10.18 -4.10
N TYR A 384 -10.08 9.12 -3.29
CA TYR A 384 -9.27 9.09 -2.07
C TYR A 384 -8.07 8.14 -2.25
N GLN A 385 -6.97 8.41 -1.55
CA GLN A 385 -5.83 7.50 -1.59
C GLN A 385 -6.02 6.32 -0.65
N ASP A 386 -5.58 5.15 -1.10
CA ASP A 386 -5.65 3.90 -0.37
C ASP A 386 -4.29 3.45 0.13
N VAL A 387 -4.28 2.57 1.13
CA VAL A 387 -3.05 2.08 1.76
C VAL A 387 -3.04 0.56 1.89
N ALA A 388 -1.85 -0.02 1.81
CA ALA A 388 -1.58 -1.41 2.15
C ALA A 388 -0.74 -1.50 3.42
N ILE A 389 -1.10 -2.44 4.29
CA ILE A 389 -0.42 -2.72 5.56
C ILE A 389 -0.03 -4.19 5.60
N GLY A 390 1.26 -4.47 5.83
CA GLY A 390 1.81 -5.81 5.92
C GLY A 390 1.78 -6.41 7.33
N ALA A 391 1.55 -7.71 7.40
CA ALA A 391 1.65 -8.56 8.59
C ALA A 391 2.44 -9.83 8.25
N PRO A 392 3.78 -9.73 8.10
CA PRO A 392 4.60 -10.79 7.50
C PRO A 392 4.70 -12.06 8.35
N LYS A 393 4.42 -12.00 9.65
CA LYS A 393 4.49 -13.17 10.52
C LYS A 393 3.15 -13.88 10.75
N GLU A 394 2.07 -13.32 10.20
CA GLU A 394 0.74 -13.92 10.25
C GLU A 394 0.73 -15.29 9.57
N ASP A 395 -0.24 -16.15 9.94
CA ASP A 395 -0.36 -17.52 9.42
C ASP A 395 0.96 -18.31 9.52
N ASP A 396 1.63 -18.28 10.68
CA ASP A 396 2.92 -18.96 10.93
C ASP A 396 3.95 -18.63 9.84
N TYR A 397 4.30 -17.35 9.74
CA TYR A 397 5.19 -16.80 8.72
C TYR A 397 4.70 -16.93 7.28
N GLY A 398 3.45 -17.35 7.04
CA GLY A 398 2.84 -17.31 5.69
C GLY A 398 2.65 -15.89 5.17
N GLY A 399 2.42 -14.95 6.10
CA GLY A 399 2.28 -13.52 5.87
C GLY A 399 0.94 -13.11 5.25
N ALA A 400 0.53 -11.89 5.56
CA ALA A 400 -0.69 -11.27 5.04
C ALA A 400 -0.47 -9.80 4.70
N VAL A 401 -1.32 -9.27 3.82
CA VAL A 401 -1.41 -7.84 3.49
C VAL A 401 -2.86 -7.41 3.56
N TYR A 402 -3.10 -6.27 4.20
CA TYR A 402 -4.42 -5.70 4.38
C TYR A 402 -4.53 -4.40 3.61
N ILE A 403 -5.63 -4.20 2.90
CA ILE A 403 -5.92 -2.98 2.13
C ILE A 403 -6.97 -2.20 2.87
N TYR A 404 -6.70 -0.92 3.08
CA TYR A 404 -7.61 0.03 3.69
C TYR A 404 -7.87 1.16 2.72
N HIS A 405 -9.13 1.55 2.60
CA HIS A 405 -9.49 2.67 1.74
C HIS A 405 -9.59 3.97 2.52
N GLY A 406 -9.09 5.06 1.91
CA GLY A 406 -9.28 6.42 2.41
C GLY A 406 -10.73 6.89 2.24
N ASP A 407 -11.20 7.86 3.00
CA ASP A 407 -12.48 8.53 2.76
C ASP A 407 -12.47 9.96 3.29
N ALA A 408 -13.58 10.69 3.13
CA ALA A 408 -13.69 12.06 3.61
C ALA A 408 -13.45 12.23 5.13
N THR A 409 -13.49 11.15 5.92
CA THR A 409 -13.21 11.16 7.36
C THR A 409 -11.78 10.69 7.69
N GLY A 410 -10.95 10.44 6.67
CA GLY A 410 -9.63 9.87 6.79
C GLY A 410 -9.61 8.47 6.24
N ILE A 411 -9.95 7.47 7.04
CA ILE A 411 -9.81 6.06 6.63
C ILE A 411 -10.95 5.20 7.15
N VAL A 412 -11.35 4.21 6.35
CA VAL A 412 -12.32 3.20 6.79
C VAL A 412 -11.65 2.23 7.75
N ASN A 413 -12.06 2.23 9.03
CA ASN A 413 -11.44 1.41 10.09
C ASN A 413 -11.41 -0.10 9.80
N LYS A 414 -12.32 -0.62 8.97
CA LYS A 414 -12.31 -2.02 8.55
C LYS A 414 -11.61 -2.13 7.20
N TYR A 415 -10.59 -2.98 7.12
CA TYR A 415 -9.93 -3.28 5.86
C TYR A 415 -10.95 -3.74 4.82
N SER A 416 -10.73 -3.32 3.57
CA SER A 416 -11.53 -3.82 2.46
C SER A 416 -11.11 -5.24 2.14
N MET A 417 -9.81 -5.49 1.96
CA MET A 417 -9.29 -6.77 1.48
C MET A 417 -8.15 -7.29 2.36
N ARG A 418 -8.10 -8.61 2.51
CA ARG A 418 -6.96 -9.34 3.08
C ARG A 418 -6.38 -10.29 2.04
N LEU A 419 -5.09 -10.15 1.76
CA LEU A 419 -4.31 -11.00 0.89
C LEU A 419 -3.50 -11.95 1.77
N SER A 420 -3.74 -13.26 1.67
CA SER A 420 -2.93 -14.27 2.38
C SER A 420 -1.85 -14.82 1.45
N GLY A 421 -0.59 -14.80 1.87
CA GLY A 421 0.51 -15.35 1.08
C GLY A 421 0.26 -16.82 0.73
N ARG A 422 -0.27 -17.61 1.68
CA ARG A 422 -0.60 -19.03 1.45
C ARG A 422 -1.64 -19.27 0.36
N SER A 423 -2.55 -18.31 0.14
CA SER A 423 -3.57 -18.40 -0.91
C SER A 423 -3.00 -18.18 -2.32
N ILE A 424 -1.94 -17.36 -2.42
CA ILE A 424 -1.23 -17.08 -3.67
C ILE A 424 -0.28 -18.22 -4.00
N ASN A 425 0.55 -18.62 -3.02
CA ASN A 425 1.42 -19.77 -3.13
C ASN A 425 1.76 -20.31 -1.72
N PRO A 426 1.61 -21.63 -1.48
CA PRO A 426 1.85 -22.20 -0.15
C PRO A 426 3.32 -22.21 0.29
N THR A 427 4.29 -22.03 -0.62
CA THR A 427 5.72 -22.01 -0.28
C THR A 427 6.21 -20.64 0.18
N LEU A 428 5.33 -19.64 0.19
CA LEU A 428 5.69 -18.27 0.49
C LEU A 428 5.86 -18.08 1.99
N GLN A 429 6.82 -17.24 2.34
CA GLN A 429 7.07 -16.83 3.70
C GLN A 429 7.24 -15.32 3.77
N MET A 430 6.94 -14.73 4.93
CA MET A 430 7.11 -13.30 5.19
C MET A 430 6.40 -12.40 4.17
N PHE A 431 5.27 -12.86 3.61
CA PHE A 431 4.49 -12.09 2.66
C PHE A 431 4.00 -10.78 3.28
N GLY A 432 4.25 -9.66 2.61
CA GLY A 432 3.95 -8.33 3.15
C GLY A 432 5.10 -7.67 3.94
N GLN A 433 6.31 -8.25 3.93
CA GLN A 433 7.50 -7.63 4.53
C GLN A 433 7.91 -6.33 3.81
N SER A 434 7.71 -6.26 2.49
CA SER A 434 7.86 -5.03 1.71
C SER A 434 6.82 -4.97 0.61
N ILE A 435 6.32 -3.76 0.38
CA ILE A 435 5.20 -3.47 -0.52
C ILE A 435 5.55 -2.19 -1.29
N SER A 436 5.34 -2.21 -2.60
CA SER A 436 5.36 -1.02 -3.45
C SER A 436 4.04 -0.93 -4.20
N GLY A 437 3.53 0.29 -4.36
CA GLY A 437 2.33 0.57 -5.14
C GLY A 437 2.40 1.94 -5.80
N ASN A 438 1.24 2.46 -6.20
CA ASN A 438 1.07 3.76 -6.84
C ASN A 438 1.67 3.85 -8.26
N VAL A 439 1.86 2.72 -8.93
CA VAL A 439 2.32 2.67 -10.31
C VAL A 439 1.43 1.72 -11.12
N ASP A 440 0.91 2.20 -12.25
CA ASP A 440 0.22 1.37 -13.24
C ASP A 440 1.26 0.55 -14.04
N MET A 441 1.37 -0.75 -13.75
CA MET A 441 2.35 -1.69 -14.27
C MET A 441 1.83 -2.49 -15.48
N ASP A 442 0.53 -2.65 -15.62
CA ASP A 442 -0.09 -3.34 -16.75
C ASP A 442 -0.70 -2.38 -17.80
N GLY A 443 -0.72 -1.08 -17.55
CA GLY A 443 -1.19 -0.05 -18.47
C GLY A 443 -2.71 0.07 -18.55
N ASN A 444 -3.46 -0.44 -17.56
CA ASN A 444 -4.92 -0.41 -17.56
C ASN A 444 -5.52 0.88 -16.94
N GLY A 445 -4.68 1.77 -16.41
CA GLY A 445 -5.06 3.04 -15.81
C GLY A 445 -5.38 2.98 -14.32
N TYR A 446 -5.17 1.84 -13.67
CA TYR A 446 -5.23 1.66 -12.21
C TYR A 446 -3.82 1.36 -11.67
N PRO A 447 -3.45 1.87 -10.49
CA PRO A 447 -2.21 1.47 -9.82
C PRO A 447 -2.22 -0.03 -9.51
N ASP A 448 -1.12 -0.72 -9.77
CA ASP A 448 -0.90 -2.12 -9.39
C ASP A 448 -0.16 -2.20 -8.05
N VAL A 449 0.00 -3.44 -7.53
CA VAL A 449 0.69 -3.67 -6.26
C VAL A 449 1.78 -4.72 -6.43
N ALA A 450 3.00 -4.37 -6.05
CA ALA A 450 4.14 -5.29 -5.99
C ALA A 450 4.45 -5.69 -4.54
N LEU A 451 4.49 -7.00 -4.30
CA LEU A 451 4.60 -7.62 -2.98
C LEU A 451 5.80 -8.56 -2.87
N ASN A 452 6.55 -8.45 -1.77
CA ASN A 452 7.60 -9.41 -1.42
C ASN A 452 7.03 -10.78 -1.03
N LEU A 453 7.71 -11.83 -1.49
CA LEU A 453 7.32 -13.23 -1.50
C LEU A 453 8.51 -14.22 -1.34
N PHE A 454 9.71 -13.83 -0.85
CA PHE A 454 11.00 -14.53 -1.16
C PHE A 454 11.24 -14.78 -2.68
N ALA A 455 10.43 -14.05 -3.42
CA ALA A 455 10.08 -13.94 -4.82
C ALA A 455 9.33 -12.58 -4.87
N VAL A 456 8.90 -12.07 -6.02
CA VAL A 456 8.06 -10.87 -6.05
C VAL A 456 6.79 -11.19 -6.81
N ALA A 457 5.65 -11.03 -6.15
CA ALA A 457 4.35 -11.07 -6.81
C ALA A 457 3.98 -9.65 -7.25
N CYS A 458 3.61 -9.49 -8.52
CA CYS A 458 2.88 -8.31 -8.99
C CYS A 458 1.42 -8.72 -9.13
N ASP A 459 0.59 -8.21 -8.23
CA ASP A 459 -0.85 -8.37 -8.29
C ASP A 459 -1.42 -7.20 -9.07
N ARG A 460 -2.22 -7.51 -10.09
CA ARG A 460 -2.74 -6.52 -11.02
C ARG A 460 -4.12 -6.04 -10.58
N SER A 461 -4.36 -4.73 -10.68
CA SER A 461 -5.60 -4.12 -10.29
C SER A 461 -6.66 -4.27 -11.37
N ARG A 462 -7.84 -4.77 -11.00
CA ARG A 462 -9.00 -4.97 -11.87
C ARG A 462 -9.72 -3.64 -12.08
N PRO A 463 -10.18 -3.33 -13.31
CA PRO A 463 -10.95 -2.12 -13.57
C PRO A 463 -12.22 -2.05 -12.71
N VAL A 464 -12.43 -0.92 -12.04
CA VAL A 464 -13.57 -0.69 -11.15
C VAL A 464 -14.71 0.02 -11.89
N ILE A 465 -15.88 -0.60 -11.86
CA ILE A 465 -17.12 -0.08 -12.44
C ILE A 465 -17.99 0.44 -11.30
N SER A 466 -18.17 1.76 -11.26
CA SER A 466 -19.18 2.41 -10.43
C SER A 466 -20.54 2.29 -11.08
N VAL A 467 -21.53 1.76 -10.35
CA VAL A 467 -22.91 1.67 -10.81
C VAL A 467 -23.80 2.50 -9.90
N ASP A 468 -24.36 3.57 -10.45
CA ASP A 468 -25.43 4.34 -9.83
C ASP A 468 -26.77 3.65 -10.14
N VAL A 469 -27.45 3.20 -9.09
CA VAL A 469 -28.79 2.60 -9.18
C VAL A 469 -29.82 3.57 -8.63
N SER A 470 -30.77 3.97 -9.47
CA SER A 470 -31.92 4.79 -9.09
C SER A 470 -33.19 3.96 -9.19
N ILE A 471 -33.89 3.81 -8.06
CA ILE A 471 -35.16 3.06 -7.98
C ILE A 471 -36.30 4.08 -7.86
N PHE A 472 -37.18 4.10 -8.86
CA PHE A 472 -38.38 4.92 -8.85
C PHE A 472 -39.57 4.07 -8.41
N LEU A 473 -40.16 4.46 -7.27
CA LEU A 473 -41.36 3.88 -6.70
C LEU A 473 -42.49 4.91 -6.71
N PRO A 474 -43.75 4.50 -6.91
CA PRO A 474 -44.88 5.41 -6.73
C PRO A 474 -45.04 5.79 -5.25
N VAL A 475 -45.36 7.05 -5.00
CA VAL A 475 -45.47 7.64 -3.64
C VAL A 475 -46.56 6.96 -2.80
N SER A 476 -47.61 6.44 -3.44
CA SER A 476 -48.68 5.68 -2.78
C SER A 476 -49.24 4.63 -3.72
N ILE A 477 -49.78 3.55 -3.14
CA ILE A 477 -50.44 2.47 -3.87
C ILE A 477 -51.94 2.61 -3.63
N ASN A 478 -52.69 2.93 -4.69
CA ASN A 478 -54.14 3.02 -4.60
C ASN A 478 -54.77 1.62 -4.72
N ILE A 479 -55.22 1.07 -3.59
CA ILE A 479 -55.79 -0.29 -3.52
C ILE A 479 -57.19 -0.42 -4.14
N THR A 480 -57.83 0.68 -4.55
CA THR A 480 -59.18 0.66 -5.13
C THR A 480 -59.16 0.58 -6.66
N VAL A 481 -58.00 0.73 -7.30
CA VAL A 481 -57.87 0.77 -8.76
C VAL A 481 -57.03 -0.41 -9.22
N TRP A 482 -57.67 -1.40 -9.84
CA TRP A 482 -57.02 -2.57 -10.42
C TRP A 482 -56.21 -2.16 -11.66
N GLN A 483 -54.89 -2.36 -11.63
CA GLN A 483 -53.99 -1.92 -12.71
C GLN A 483 -53.39 -3.07 -13.53
N CYS A 484 -53.44 -4.33 -13.05
CA CYS A 484 -52.92 -5.49 -13.77
C CYS A 484 -53.90 -6.67 -13.82
N HIS A 485 -53.75 -7.51 -14.84
CA HIS A 485 -54.51 -8.73 -15.04
C HIS A 485 -53.57 -9.94 -15.05
N GLU A 486 -53.81 -10.90 -14.16
CA GLU A 486 -53.12 -12.20 -14.17
C GLU A 486 -54.20 -13.28 -14.41
N GLY A 487 -54.39 -13.64 -15.69
CA GLY A 487 -55.53 -14.48 -16.09
C GLY A 487 -56.89 -13.81 -15.78
N PRO A 488 -57.88 -14.52 -15.19
CA PRO A 488 -59.20 -13.96 -14.87
C PRO A 488 -59.26 -13.17 -13.54
N GLN A 489 -58.13 -12.98 -12.83
CA GLN A 489 -58.10 -12.26 -11.55
C GLN A 489 -57.59 -10.82 -11.71
N HIS A 490 -58.32 -9.88 -11.12
CA HIS A 490 -57.90 -8.48 -11.01
C HIS A 490 -57.01 -8.30 -9.78
N LEU A 491 -55.82 -7.76 -9.99
CA LEU A 491 -54.82 -7.55 -8.94
C LEU A 491 -54.36 -6.09 -8.92
N ASN A 492 -53.98 -5.64 -7.72
CA ASN A 492 -53.28 -4.38 -7.54
C ASN A 492 -51.79 -4.62 -7.82
N CYS A 493 -51.24 -3.83 -8.73
CA CYS A 493 -49.83 -3.86 -9.10
C CYS A 493 -49.29 -2.44 -9.09
N PHE A 494 -47.98 -2.32 -9.02
CA PHE A 494 -47.28 -1.05 -9.17
C PHE A 494 -46.01 -1.26 -9.97
N ASN A 495 -45.63 -0.23 -10.74
CA ASN A 495 -44.42 -0.28 -11.54
C ASN A 495 -43.23 0.14 -10.68
N VAL A 496 -42.20 -0.68 -10.69
CA VAL A 496 -40.88 -0.34 -10.14
C VAL A 496 -39.96 -0.10 -11.32
N THR A 497 -39.48 1.12 -11.50
CA THR A 497 -38.48 1.42 -12.53
C THR A 497 -37.11 1.50 -11.88
N ILE A 498 -36.22 0.62 -12.30
CA ILE A 498 -34.82 0.61 -11.87
C ILE A 498 -34.00 1.14 -13.04
N CYS A 499 -33.40 2.32 -12.89
CA CYS A 499 -32.44 2.83 -13.86
C CYS A 499 -31.03 2.67 -13.30
N MET A 500 -30.15 2.12 -14.12
CA MET A 500 -28.74 1.93 -13.79
C MET A 500 -27.89 2.80 -14.73
N SER A 501 -26.97 3.57 -14.18
CA SER A 501 -25.90 4.21 -14.94
C SER A 501 -24.56 3.76 -14.41
N PHE A 502 -23.66 3.39 -15.31
CA PHE A 502 -22.30 2.98 -14.94
C PHE A 502 -21.27 4.00 -15.40
N ARG A 503 -20.18 4.10 -14.64
CA ARG A 503 -18.99 4.91 -14.92
C ARG A 503 -17.75 4.09 -14.53
N GLY A 504 -16.63 4.30 -15.21
CA GLY A 504 -15.34 3.70 -14.85
C GLY A 504 -14.28 4.06 -15.89
N LYS A 505 -13.00 4.08 -15.48
CA LYS A 505 -11.87 4.29 -16.38
C LYS A 505 -11.65 3.04 -17.24
N HIS A 506 -11.49 3.22 -18.55
CA HIS A 506 -11.19 2.15 -19.52
C HIS A 506 -12.15 0.94 -19.54
N VAL A 507 -13.44 1.14 -19.22
CA VAL A 507 -14.46 0.09 -19.28
C VAL A 507 -15.04 -0.02 -20.70
N PRO A 508 -15.27 -1.22 -21.25
CA PRO A 508 -15.98 -1.39 -22.52
C PRO A 508 -17.36 -0.73 -22.45
N GLY A 509 -17.76 0.03 -23.48
CA GLY A 509 -19.03 0.78 -23.52
C GLY A 509 -20.32 -0.06 -23.40
N HIS A 510 -20.20 -1.38 -23.28
CA HIS A 510 -21.28 -2.33 -23.12
C HIS A 510 -20.98 -3.33 -21.98
N ILE A 511 -21.81 -3.32 -20.94
CA ILE A 511 -21.79 -4.28 -19.83
C ILE A 511 -23.08 -5.10 -19.92
N GLY A 512 -23.01 -6.28 -20.53
CA GLY A 512 -24.12 -7.23 -20.60
C GLY A 512 -25.25 -6.85 -21.57
N GLU A 513 -25.63 -7.78 -22.44
CA GLU A 513 -26.89 -7.73 -23.16
C GLU A 513 -27.97 -8.39 -22.30
N GLN A 514 -28.85 -7.61 -21.66
CA GLN A 514 -30.31 -7.83 -21.57
C GLN A 514 -30.96 -6.86 -20.57
N PRO A 515 -32.05 -6.16 -20.95
CA PRO A 515 -32.84 -5.33 -20.04
C PRO A 515 -33.74 -6.19 -19.13
N TRP A 516 -33.75 -5.90 -17.82
CA TRP A 516 -34.59 -6.57 -16.81
C TRP A 516 -35.70 -5.63 -16.33
N ASN A 517 -36.95 -6.09 -16.33
CA ASN A 517 -38.11 -5.39 -15.79
C ASN A 517 -38.85 -6.30 -14.79
N TYR A 518 -39.27 -5.76 -13.65
CA TYR A 518 -39.95 -6.51 -12.58
C TYR A 518 -41.34 -5.92 -12.30
N TYR A 519 -42.38 -6.76 -12.34
CA TYR A 519 -43.74 -6.41 -11.90
C TYR A 519 -44.03 -7.13 -10.60
N TYR A 520 -44.50 -6.40 -9.59
CA TYR A 520 -44.88 -6.96 -8.29
C TYR A 520 -46.40 -6.97 -8.14
N TYR A 521 -46.96 -8.16 -7.93
CA TYR A 521 -48.39 -8.38 -7.70
C TYR A 521 -48.67 -8.43 -6.19
N PHE A 522 -49.65 -7.67 -5.73
CA PHE A 522 -50.01 -7.62 -4.31
C PHE A 522 -51.24 -8.49 -4.03
N TRP A 523 -51.12 -9.44 -3.09
CA TRP A 523 -52.24 -10.20 -2.55
C TRP A 523 -52.65 -9.58 -1.21
N ALA A 524 -53.94 -9.22 -1.08
CA ALA A 524 -54.45 -8.60 0.13
C ALA A 524 -54.30 -9.54 1.34
N PHE A 525 -53.37 -9.22 2.24
CA PHE A 525 -53.26 -9.82 3.56
C PHE A 525 -53.67 -8.83 4.65
N CYS A 526 -54.18 -9.38 5.76
CA CYS A 526 -54.88 -8.70 6.86
C CYS A 526 -54.08 -7.63 7.66
N CYS A 527 -52.88 -7.25 7.22
CA CYS A 527 -52.01 -6.28 7.91
C CYS A 527 -51.76 -5.03 7.05
N LEU A 528 -52.60 -4.01 7.22
CA LEU A 528 -52.51 -2.70 6.55
C LEU A 528 -51.48 -1.71 7.14
N TYR A 529 -50.76 -2.10 8.19
CA TYR A 529 -49.83 -1.21 8.93
C TYR A 529 -48.34 -1.58 8.78
N VAL A 530 -47.98 -2.48 7.87
CA VAL A 530 -46.58 -2.89 7.66
C VAL A 530 -46.00 -2.14 6.47
N THR A 531 -44.90 -1.41 6.69
CA THR A 531 -44.11 -0.77 5.62
C THR A 531 -43.42 -1.84 4.77
N LEU A 532 -43.64 -1.84 3.46
CA LEU A 532 -42.92 -2.70 2.53
C LEU A 532 -41.51 -2.16 2.27
N SER A 533 -40.50 -2.92 2.66
CA SER A 533 -39.09 -2.69 2.33
C SER A 533 -38.70 -3.52 1.10
N HIS A 534 -38.20 -2.86 0.06
CA HIS A 534 -37.72 -3.51 -1.16
C HIS A 534 -36.19 -3.64 -1.15
N PHE A 535 -35.67 -4.83 -1.44
CA PHE A 535 -34.24 -5.09 -1.55
C PHE A 535 -33.93 -5.60 -2.95
N SER A 536 -33.03 -4.91 -3.66
CA SER A 536 -32.51 -5.32 -4.96
C SER A 536 -31.00 -5.51 -4.88
N ALA A 537 -30.50 -6.67 -5.31
CA ALA A 537 -29.07 -6.96 -5.46
C ALA A 537 -28.71 -7.08 -6.94
N TYR A 538 -27.50 -6.68 -7.31
CA TYR A 538 -27.00 -6.75 -8.69
C TYR A 538 -25.59 -7.36 -8.72
N SER A 539 -25.25 -8.02 -9.83
CA SER A 539 -23.92 -8.61 -10.06
C SER A 539 -23.53 -8.46 -11.54
N LEU A 540 -22.23 -8.46 -11.84
CA LEU A 540 -21.74 -8.40 -13.22
C LEU A 540 -21.87 -9.77 -13.91
N GLY A 541 -22.32 -9.77 -15.17
CA GLY A 541 -22.39 -10.98 -15.99
C GLY A 541 -21.03 -11.44 -16.53
N LYS A 542 -20.83 -12.75 -16.73
CA LYS A 542 -19.58 -13.36 -17.23
C LYS A 542 -19.18 -12.97 -18.67
N HIS A 543 -20.01 -12.23 -19.41
CA HIS A 543 -19.81 -11.91 -20.83
C HIS A 543 -19.16 -10.53 -21.10
N VAL A 544 -18.79 -9.77 -20.06
CA VAL A 544 -18.12 -8.44 -20.19
C VAL A 544 -16.61 -8.59 -20.49
N VAL A 545 -16.18 -9.77 -20.95
CA VAL A 545 -14.80 -10.27 -20.83
C VAL A 545 -13.97 -10.11 -22.11
N ASP A 546 -14.57 -9.80 -23.25
CA ASP A 546 -13.82 -9.71 -24.53
C ASP A 546 -13.33 -8.27 -24.82
N GLY A 547 -12.28 -7.87 -24.09
CA GLY A 547 -11.37 -6.79 -24.48
C GLY A 547 -10.13 -7.34 -25.21
N HIS A 548 -9.47 -6.50 -26.01
CA HIS A 548 -8.29 -6.87 -26.81
C HIS A 548 -7.28 -7.74 -26.02
N GLN A 549 -7.09 -8.99 -26.45
CA GLN A 549 -6.09 -9.90 -25.90
C GLN A 549 -4.68 -9.41 -26.29
N ASP A 550 -4.00 -8.73 -25.37
CA ASP A 550 -2.54 -8.60 -25.41
C ASP A 550 -1.96 -9.99 -25.06
N ARG A 551 -0.98 -10.48 -25.85
CA ARG A 551 -0.48 -11.86 -25.74
C ARG A 551 0.30 -12.14 -24.45
N ASP A 552 0.84 -11.09 -23.82
CA ASP A 552 1.73 -11.19 -22.66
C ASP A 552 1.03 -10.98 -21.31
N LEU A 553 -0.02 -10.16 -21.26
CA LEU A 553 -0.82 -9.90 -20.06
C LEU A 553 -2.30 -9.85 -20.44
N PRO A 554 -3.11 -10.88 -20.08
CA PRO A 554 -4.52 -10.89 -20.44
C PRO A 554 -5.26 -9.76 -19.71
N SER A 555 -6.24 -9.16 -20.39
CA SER A 555 -7.15 -8.18 -19.79
C SER A 555 -7.90 -8.78 -18.61
N LEU A 556 -7.93 -8.06 -17.48
CA LEU A 556 -8.60 -8.51 -16.27
C LEU A 556 -10.11 -8.34 -16.34
N THR A 557 -10.82 -9.16 -15.58
CA THR A 557 -12.27 -9.05 -15.43
C THR A 557 -12.62 -7.81 -14.60
N PRO A 558 -13.43 -6.87 -15.13
CA PRO A 558 -13.87 -5.71 -14.39
C PRO A 558 -14.71 -6.09 -13.16
N ILE A 559 -14.71 -5.22 -12.16
CA ILE A 559 -15.38 -5.46 -10.88
C ILE A 559 -16.30 -4.30 -10.49
N LEU A 560 -17.36 -4.60 -9.74
CA LEU A 560 -18.24 -3.56 -9.21
C LEU A 560 -17.56 -2.82 -8.05
N ARG A 561 -17.67 -1.49 -8.03
CA ARG A 561 -17.21 -0.68 -6.89
C ARG A 561 -17.91 -1.13 -5.61
N TRP A 562 -17.12 -1.32 -4.56
CA TRP A 562 -17.63 -1.53 -3.21
C TRP A 562 -18.15 -0.22 -2.62
N LYS A 563 -19.38 -0.20 -2.10
CA LYS A 563 -19.93 0.99 -1.42
C LYS A 563 -19.49 0.98 0.04
N LYS A 564 -18.79 2.04 0.46
CA LYS A 564 -18.42 2.31 1.85
C LYS A 564 -19.70 2.54 2.69
N GLY A 565 -20.14 1.54 3.47
CA GLY A 565 -21.27 1.63 4.43
C GLY A 565 -22.62 1.02 4.01
N GLU A 566 -23.57 0.95 4.95
CA GLU A 566 -24.88 0.24 4.83
C GLU A 566 -25.93 0.85 3.87
N LYS A 567 -25.59 1.86 3.05
CA LYS A 567 -26.59 2.53 2.20
C LYS A 567 -26.74 1.86 0.82
N ILE A 568 -27.59 0.85 0.79
CA ILE A 568 -27.95 0.08 -0.42
C ILE A 568 -28.76 0.92 -1.44
N ALA A 569 -29.44 1.99 -1.03
CA ALA A 569 -30.07 2.96 -1.94
C ALA A 569 -30.32 4.29 -1.23
N ALA A 570 -30.11 5.41 -1.93
CA ALA A 570 -30.63 6.70 -1.48
C ALA A 570 -32.07 6.85 -2.01
N LYS A 571 -33.03 7.00 -1.10
CA LYS A 571 -34.39 7.42 -1.46
C LYS A 571 -34.30 8.89 -1.85
N ASN A 572 -34.70 9.26 -3.05
CA ASN A 572 -34.91 10.68 -3.35
C ASN A 572 -36.09 11.16 -2.50
N GLU A 573 -35.83 12.09 -1.59
CA GLU A 573 -36.87 12.92 -1.02
C GLU A 573 -37.31 13.90 -2.12
N VAL A 574 -38.59 13.83 -2.49
CA VAL A 574 -39.28 14.86 -3.28
C VAL A 574 -40.37 15.44 -2.41
#